data_AF-A0AAE3DV13-F1
#
_entry.id   AF-A0AAE3DV13-F1
#
_cell.length_a   1.000
_cell.length_b   1.000
_cell.length_c   1.000
_cell.angle_alpha   90.00
_cell.angle_beta   90.00
_cell.angle_gamma   90.00
#
_symmetry.space_group_name_H-M   'P 1'
#
loop_
_entity.id
_entity.type
_entity.pdbx_description
1 polymer ?
#
loop_
_entity_poly.entity_id
_entity_poly.type
_entity_poly.pdbx_seq_one_letter_code
_entity_poly.pdbx_strand_id
1 'polypeptide(L)'
;MEPNRREFQKQCVFQSFCKRVLHNEACNAHDEIRRRRKREVSFCDLALHEERQLYTTDKYFQAETAEPTYQMAGKEITPKLLLEAIRTLPEEKRTAILLYYFEGMTDVEIGNEYSVAAKPPVRKNGNHLSG
;
A
#
# COMPACT_ATOMS: atom_id res chain seq x y z
N MET A 1 -77.58 3.85 7.90
CA MET A 1 -76.68 3.77 6.72
C MET A 1 -75.90 2.47 6.88
N GLU A 2 -76.33 1.40 6.23
CA GLU A 2 -75.64 0.11 6.26
C GLU A 2 -74.27 0.24 5.55
N PRO A 3 -73.18 -0.33 6.09
CA PRO A 3 -71.89 -0.34 5.40
C PRO A 3 -72.03 -1.08 4.06
N ASN A 4 -71.54 -0.47 2.98
CA ASN A 4 -71.56 -1.08 1.65
C ASN A 4 -70.79 -2.41 1.68
N ARG A 5 -71.50 -3.54 1.57
CA ARG A 5 -70.97 -4.92 1.63
C ARG A 5 -69.71 -5.12 0.79
N ARG A 6 -69.63 -4.44 -0.36
CA ARG A 6 -68.48 -4.50 -1.28
C ARG A 6 -67.22 -3.85 -0.70
N GLU A 7 -67.36 -2.74 0.02
CA GLU A 7 -66.23 -2.05 0.67
C GLU A 7 -65.71 -2.87 1.85
N PHE A 8 -66.60 -3.48 2.63
CA PHE A 8 -66.19 -4.38 3.71
C PHE A 8 -65.39 -5.58 3.19
N GLN A 9 -65.82 -6.21 2.08
CA GLN A 9 -65.07 -7.30 1.44
C GLN A 9 -63.67 -6.86 0.99
N LYS A 10 -63.53 -5.67 0.39
CA LYS A 10 -62.22 -5.13 0.02
C LYS A 10 -61.29 -4.96 1.23
N GLN A 11 -61.82 -4.43 2.34
CA GLN A 11 -61.06 -4.26 3.57
C GLN A 11 -60.60 -5.61 4.14
N CYS A 12 -61.47 -6.62 4.17
CA CYS A 12 -61.09 -7.97 4.63
C CYS A 12 -59.98 -8.59 3.78
N VAL A 13 -60.09 -8.49 2.45
CA VAL A 13 -59.06 -9.01 1.53
C VAL A 13 -57.73 -8.29 1.75
N PHE A 14 -57.74 -6.96 1.78
CA PHE A 14 -56.52 -6.17 2.04
C PHE A 14 -55.90 -6.49 3.40
N GLN A 15 -56.71 -6.60 4.45
CA GLN A 15 -56.23 -6.97 5.79
C GLN A 15 -55.58 -8.36 5.78
N SER A 16 -56.18 -9.35 5.13
CA SER A 16 -55.60 -10.69 5.01
C SER A 16 -54.28 -10.68 4.23
N PHE A 17 -54.19 -9.86 3.17
CA PHE A 17 -52.97 -9.66 2.41
C PHE A 17 -51.87 -9.08 3.30
N CYS A 18 -52.14 -7.99 4.02
CA CYS A 18 -51.18 -7.35 4.91
C CYS A 18 -50.69 -8.30 6.01
N LYS A 19 -51.60 -9.07 6.64
CA LYS A 19 -51.24 -10.08 7.64
C LYS A 19 -50.27 -11.12 7.08
N ARG A 20 -50.51 -11.60 5.85
CA ARG A 20 -49.63 -12.57 5.19
C ARG A 20 -48.27 -11.99 4.84
N VAL A 21 -48.22 -10.75 4.34
CA VAL A 21 -46.96 -10.07 4.03
C VAL A 21 -46.12 -9.89 5.30
N LEU A 22 -46.72 -9.39 6.39
CA LEU A 22 -46.03 -9.21 7.67
C LEU A 22 -45.51 -10.53 8.24
N HIS A 23 -46.30 -11.61 8.15
CA HIS A 23 -45.88 -12.93 8.58
C HIS A 23 -44.68 -13.45 7.78
N ASN A 24 -44.75 -13.37 6.45
CA ASN A 24 -43.67 -13.83 5.58
C ASN A 24 -42.38 -13.03 5.81
N GLU A 25 -42.50 -11.72 6.02
CA GLU A 25 -41.33 -10.88 6.29
C GLU A 25 -40.69 -11.20 7.63
N ALA A 26 -41.50 -11.45 8.67
CA ALA A 26 -40.99 -11.93 9.95
C ALA A 26 -40.27 -13.28 9.80
N CYS A 27 -40.83 -14.22 9.03
CA CYS A 27 -40.18 -15.49 8.72
C CYS A 27 -38.85 -15.28 7.98
N ASN A 28 -38.82 -14.41 6.97
CA ASN A 28 -37.61 -14.09 6.21
C ASN A 28 -36.52 -13.51 7.11
N ALA A 29 -36.86 -12.56 7.98
CA ALA A 29 -35.94 -11.96 8.93
C ALA A 29 -35.35 -13.00 9.90
N HIS A 30 -36.19 -13.89 10.44
CA HIS A 30 -35.74 -14.99 11.29
C HIS A 30 -34.81 -15.96 10.55
N ASP A 31 -35.12 -16.28 9.30
CA ASP A 31 -34.29 -17.13 8.47
C ASP A 31 -32.94 -16.49 8.16
N GLU A 32 -32.92 -15.19 7.88
CA GLU A 32 -31.68 -14.45 7.67
C GLU A 32 -30.80 -14.44 8.93
N ILE A 33 -31.38 -14.13 10.10
CA ILE A 33 -30.66 -14.18 11.38
C ILE A 33 -30.06 -15.58 11.59
N ARG A 34 -30.83 -16.63 11.32
CA ARG A 34 -30.37 -18.02 11.44
C ARG A 34 -29.24 -18.36 10.46
N ARG A 35 -29.29 -17.85 9.22
CA ARG A 35 -28.21 -18.03 8.23
C ARG A 35 -26.93 -17.30 8.62
N ARG A 36 -27.05 -16.09 9.20
CA ARG A 36 -25.90 -15.31 9.71
C ARG A 36 -25.24 -16.02 10.89
N ARG A 37 -26.02 -16.42 11.91
CA ARG A 37 -25.52 -17.16 13.09
C ARG A 37 -24.81 -18.48 12.78
N LYS A 38 -25.06 -19.10 11.62
CA LYS A 38 -24.35 -20.33 11.18
C LYS A 38 -22.98 -20.06 10.56
N ARG A 39 -22.69 -18.82 10.17
CA ARG A 39 -21.49 -18.45 9.38
C ARG A 39 -20.67 -17.34 10.05
N GLU A 40 -21.28 -16.57 10.93
CA GLU A 40 -20.71 -15.38 11.54
C GLU A 40 -20.66 -15.56 13.06
N VAL A 41 -19.57 -15.07 13.66
CA VAL A 41 -19.35 -14.97 15.11
C VAL A 41 -19.13 -13.48 15.42
N SER A 42 -19.66 -13.00 16.54
CA SER A 42 -19.43 -11.61 16.96
C SER A 42 -17.98 -11.44 17.40
N PHE A 43 -17.39 -10.27 17.17
CA PHE A 43 -16.04 -9.96 17.65
C PHE A 43 -15.90 -10.13 19.17
N CYS A 44 -16.94 -9.79 19.94
CA CYS A 44 -16.94 -9.95 21.39
C CYS A 44 -16.88 -11.42 21.85
N ASP A 45 -17.26 -12.35 20.97
CA ASP A 45 -17.32 -13.78 21.26
C ASP A 45 -16.06 -14.51 20.76
N LEU A 46 -15.14 -13.81 20.07
CA LEU A 46 -13.89 -14.41 19.59
C LEU A 46 -12.94 -14.69 20.76
N ALA A 47 -12.31 -15.84 20.73
CA ALA A 47 -11.18 -16.10 21.61
C ALA A 47 -9.97 -15.24 21.18
N LEU A 48 -9.11 -14.87 22.13
CA LEU A 48 -7.95 -14.02 21.89
C LEU A 48 -7.04 -14.53 20.75
N HIS A 49 -6.94 -15.85 20.57
CA HIS A 49 -6.14 -16.44 19.50
C HIS A 49 -6.79 -16.35 18.11
N GLU A 50 -8.11 -16.25 18.03
CA GLU A 50 -8.87 -16.05 16.80
C GLU A 50 -8.78 -14.58 16.38
N GLU A 51 -8.95 -13.65 17.33
CA GLU A 51 -8.78 -12.21 17.10
C GLU A 51 -7.38 -11.89 16.55
N ARG A 52 -6.34 -12.55 17.09
CA ARG A 52 -4.96 -12.38 16.62
C ARG A 52 -4.69 -12.85 15.19
N GLN A 53 -5.59 -13.64 14.61
CA GLN A 53 -5.48 -14.04 13.20
C GLN A 53 -6.07 -13.01 12.24
N LEU A 54 -6.86 -12.06 12.75
CA LEU A 54 -7.53 -11.05 11.94
C LEU A 54 -6.66 -9.83 11.64
N TYR A 55 -5.49 -9.71 12.29
CA TYR A 55 -4.54 -8.65 12.01
C TYR A 55 -3.17 -9.23 11.62
N THR A 56 -2.46 -8.48 10.79
CA THR A 56 -1.04 -8.68 10.55
C THR A 56 -0.30 -7.48 11.09
N THR A 57 0.83 -7.70 11.75
CA THR A 57 1.74 -6.62 12.13
C THR A 57 2.84 -6.57 11.11
N ASP A 58 3.15 -5.36 10.63
CA ASP A 58 4.34 -5.16 9.82
C ASP A 58 5.58 -5.57 10.63
N LYS A 59 6.27 -6.61 10.14
CA LYS A 59 7.51 -7.12 10.75
C LYS A 59 8.75 -6.44 10.18
N TYR A 60 8.60 -5.58 9.17
CA TYR A 60 9.71 -4.90 8.51
C TYR A 60 10.55 -4.08 9.50
N PHE A 61 9.90 -3.45 10.48
CA PHE A 61 10.56 -2.63 11.51
C PHE A 61 10.86 -3.37 12.82
N GLN A 62 10.42 -4.63 12.98
CA GLN A 62 10.66 -5.39 14.21
C GLN A 62 12.13 -5.82 14.36
N ALA A 63 12.90 -5.77 13.28
CA ALA A 63 14.32 -6.08 13.24
C ALA A 63 15.22 -4.85 13.51
N GLU A 64 14.71 -3.76 14.09
CA GLU A 64 15.50 -2.55 14.43
C GLU A 64 16.73 -2.83 15.33
N THR A 65 16.76 -3.98 16.01
CA THR A 65 17.92 -4.40 16.84
C THR A 65 18.97 -5.22 16.09
N ALA A 66 18.69 -5.69 14.88
CA ALA A 66 19.64 -6.44 14.04
C ALA A 66 20.10 -5.58 12.87
N GLU A 67 21.40 -5.63 12.53
CA GLU A 67 21.87 -4.99 11.28
C GLU A 67 21.14 -5.64 10.10
N PRO A 68 20.50 -4.86 9.21
CA PRO A 68 19.75 -5.44 8.09
C PRO A 68 20.71 -6.22 7.20
N THR A 69 20.28 -7.38 6.71
CA THR A 69 21.06 -8.17 5.76
C THR A 69 20.27 -8.40 4.49
N TYR A 70 20.96 -8.29 3.35
CA TYR A 70 20.37 -8.39 2.03
C TYR A 70 20.89 -9.65 1.36
N GLN A 71 20.04 -10.36 0.63
CA GLN A 71 20.44 -11.56 -0.11
C GLN A 71 20.49 -11.24 -1.60
N MET A 72 21.65 -11.36 -2.22
CA MET A 72 21.82 -11.21 -3.66
C MET A 72 22.67 -12.34 -4.22
N ALA A 73 22.13 -13.07 -5.20
CA ALA A 73 22.78 -14.24 -5.82
C ALA A 73 23.29 -15.29 -4.80
N GLY A 74 22.52 -15.52 -3.74
CA GLY A 74 22.87 -16.48 -2.67
C GLY A 74 23.99 -15.99 -1.74
N LYS A 75 24.38 -14.72 -1.81
CA LYS A 75 25.34 -14.09 -0.91
C LYS A 75 24.63 -13.09 0.00
N GLU A 76 25.00 -13.15 1.27
CA GLU A 76 24.58 -12.18 2.26
C GLU A 76 25.43 -10.90 2.15
N ILE A 77 24.77 -9.77 1.98
CA ILE A 77 25.35 -8.44 1.88
C ILE A 77 24.89 -7.65 3.09
N THR A 78 25.84 -7.18 3.89
CA THR A 78 25.57 -6.28 5.02
C THR A 78 25.80 -4.82 4.60
N PRO A 79 25.17 -3.84 5.27
CA PRO A 79 25.43 -2.42 5.07
C PRO A 79 26.92 -2.07 5.16
N LYS A 80 27.65 -2.73 6.08
CA LYS A 80 29.11 -2.59 6.19
C LYS A 80 29.83 -3.04 4.94
N LEU A 81 29.49 -4.22 4.41
CA LEU A 81 30.09 -4.73 3.17
C LEU A 81 29.79 -3.82 1.98
N LEU A 82 28.55 -3.32 1.89
CA LEU A 82 28.14 -2.38 0.85
C LEU A 82 28.92 -1.07 0.94
N LEU A 83 29.05 -0.51 2.16
CA LEU A 83 29.81 0.72 2.40
C LEU A 83 31.29 0.54 2.03
N GLU A 84 31.92 -0.56 2.43
CA GLU A 84 33.31 -0.85 2.08
C GLU A 84 33.48 -1.02 0.57
N ALA A 85 32.56 -1.71 -0.11
CA ALA A 85 32.59 -1.83 -1.56
C ALA A 85 32.49 -0.46 -2.25
N ILE A 86 31.58 0.41 -1.80
CA ILE A 86 31.46 1.78 -2.32
C ILE A 86 32.74 2.57 -2.08
N ARG A 87 33.40 2.43 -0.91
CA ARG A 87 34.66 3.11 -0.60
C ARG A 87 35.82 2.76 -1.54
N THR A 88 35.81 1.56 -2.12
CA THR A 88 36.83 1.15 -3.11
C THR A 88 36.69 1.83 -4.47
N LEU A 89 35.55 2.45 -4.76
CA LEU A 89 35.32 3.14 -6.02
C LEU A 89 36.04 4.51 -6.05
N PRO A 90 36.44 4.99 -7.25
CA PRO A 90 36.88 6.37 -7.45
C PRO A 90 35.85 7.38 -6.96
N GLU A 91 36.32 8.58 -6.58
CA GLU A 91 35.47 9.63 -6.00
C GLU A 91 34.29 9.99 -6.89
N GLU A 92 34.50 10.09 -8.20
CA GLU A 92 33.45 10.42 -9.17
C GLU A 92 32.34 9.37 -9.17
N LYS A 93 32.70 8.08 -9.05
CA LYS A 93 31.72 7.00 -9.00
C LYS A 93 30.97 6.96 -7.67
N ARG A 94 31.65 7.24 -6.55
CA ARG A 94 31.02 7.32 -5.23
C ARG A 94 29.99 8.45 -5.21
N THR A 95 30.36 9.62 -5.72
CA THR A 95 29.47 10.78 -5.80
C THR A 95 28.30 10.52 -6.75
N ALA A 96 28.52 9.88 -7.90
CA ALA A 96 27.43 9.51 -8.80
C ALA A 96 26.39 8.58 -8.13
N ILE A 97 26.83 7.58 -7.33
CA ILE A 97 25.92 6.72 -6.56
C ILE A 97 25.10 7.54 -5.57
N LEU A 98 25.73 8.50 -4.88
CA LEU A 98 25.04 9.35 -3.90
C LEU A 98 23.97 10.22 -4.57
N LEU A 99 24.32 10.87 -5.68
CA LEU A 99 23.41 11.73 -6.43
C LEU A 99 22.21 10.95 -6.98
N TYR A 100 22.44 9.74 -7.47
CA TYR A 100 21.36 8.92 -8.02
C TYR A 100 20.38 8.44 -6.94
N TYR A 101 20.89 7.84 -5.85
CA TYR A 101 20.03 7.21 -4.85
C TYR A 101 19.49 8.14 -3.77
N PHE A 102 20.22 9.21 -3.41
CA PHE A 102 19.83 10.10 -2.31
C PHE A 102 19.35 11.48 -2.78
N GLU A 103 19.90 12.02 -3.87
CA GLU A 103 19.45 13.30 -4.44
C GLU A 103 18.39 13.11 -5.55
N GLY A 104 18.12 11.87 -5.98
CA GLY A 104 17.11 11.55 -6.98
C GLY A 104 17.46 12.06 -8.39
N MET A 105 18.74 12.35 -8.66
CA MET A 105 19.19 12.83 -9.96
C MET A 105 19.23 11.69 -10.99
N THR A 106 18.86 12.00 -12.22
CA THR A 106 18.96 11.07 -13.35
C THR A 106 20.38 11.00 -13.90
N ASP A 107 20.70 9.92 -14.63
CA ASP A 107 22.01 9.74 -15.28
C ASP A 107 22.39 10.93 -16.19
N VAL A 108 21.41 11.57 -16.81
CA VAL A 108 21.60 12.74 -17.67
C VAL A 108 22.01 13.97 -16.85
N GLU A 109 21.32 14.23 -15.74
CA GLU A 109 21.64 15.35 -14.85
C GLU A 109 23.00 15.18 -14.19
N ILE A 110 23.30 13.95 -13.73
CA ILE A 110 24.61 13.60 -13.17
C ILE A 110 25.72 13.79 -14.22
N GLY A 111 25.52 13.32 -15.46
CA GLY A 111 26.47 13.49 -16.55
C GLY A 111 26.72 14.97 -16.90
N ASN A 112 25.68 15.81 -16.83
CA ASN A 112 25.80 17.25 -17.04
C ASN A 112 26.64 17.92 -15.96
N GLU A 113 26.45 17.58 -14.68
CA GLU A 113 27.26 18.10 -13.56
C GLU A 113 28.76 17.82 -13.76
N TYR A 114 29.12 16.58 -14.13
CA TYR A 114 30.51 16.23 -14.40
C TYR A 114 31.06 16.87 -15.69
N SER A 115 30.20 17.11 -16.69
CA SER A 115 30.60 17.77 -17.94
C SER A 115 30.85 19.27 -17.77
N VAL A 116 30.13 19.93 -16.86
CA VAL A 116 30.35 21.36 -16.54
C VAL A 116 31.68 21.57 -15.81
N ALA A 117 32.11 20.63 -14.98
CA ALA A 117 33.39 20.68 -14.28
C ALA A 117 34.62 20.49 -15.21
N ALA A 118 34.46 19.84 -16.38
CA ALA A 118 35.53 19.48 -17.31
C ALA A 118 35.75 20.49 -18.46
N LYS A 119 35.63 21.80 -18.23
CA LYS A 119 36.00 22.79 -19.28
C LYS A 119 37.52 22.79 -19.52
N PRO A 120 38.00 22.59 -20.77
CA PRO A 120 39.43 22.64 -21.08
C PRO A 120 39.95 24.09 -21.02
N PRO A 121 41.26 24.29 -20.77
CA PRO A 121 41.84 25.63 -20.69
C PRO A 121 41.68 26.36 -22.02
N VAL A 122 41.13 27.58 -21.96
CA VAL A 122 41.03 28.50 -23.10
C VAL A 122 42.43 28.72 -23.67
N ARG A 123 42.73 28.16 -24.85
CA ARG A 123 43.94 28.48 -25.61
C ARG A 123 43.92 29.98 -25.94
N LYS A 124 44.74 30.77 -25.26
CA LYS A 124 45.09 32.12 -25.72
C LYS A 124 45.94 31.95 -26.97
N ASN A 125 45.33 32.11 -28.15
CA ASN A 125 46.06 32.19 -29.41
C ASN A 125 46.96 33.42 -29.34
N GLY A 126 48.26 33.17 -29.18
CA GLY A 126 49.28 34.16 -29.49
C GLY A 126 49.26 34.40 -30.98
N ASN A 127 48.87 35.61 -31.37
CA ASN A 127 49.18 36.20 -32.66
C ASN A 127 49.23 37.71 -32.43
N HIS A 128 50.44 38.28 -32.37
CA HIS A 128 50.76 39.48 -33.11
C HIS A 128 52.21 39.37 -33.59
N LEU A 129 52.32 39.48 -34.91
CA LEU A 129 53.51 39.29 -35.70
C LEU A 129 54.52 40.43 -35.49
N SER A 130 55.77 40.05 -35.71
CA SER A 130 56.94 40.88 -36.02
C SER A 130 56.65 42.05 -36.97
N GLY A 131 57.28 43.19 -36.67
CA GLY A 131 57.45 44.37 -37.51
C GLY A 131 58.22 45.43 -36.75
#